data_AF-A0A2K8XFX7-F1
#
_entry.id   AF-A0A2K8XFX7-F1
#
_cell.length_a   1.000
_cell.length_b   1.000
_cell.length_c   1.000
_cell.angle_alpha   90.00
_cell.angle_beta   90.00
_cell.angle_gamma   90.00
#
_symmetry.space_group_name_H-M   'P 1'
#
loop_
_entity.id
_entity.type
_entity.pdbx_description
1 polymer ?
#
loop_
_entity_poly.entity_id
_entity_poly.type
_entity_poly.pdbx_seq_one_letter_code
_entity_poly.pdbx_strand_id
1 'polypeptide(L)'
;MKPGYIYILTNKNNTTLYVGVTAYLKERILQHKEKHDLKSFTARYNLDKLVYHEAHQMIGDAIAREKQLKGGSRAQKTGLIESVNSEWLDLFEEL
;
A
#
# COMPACT_ATOMS: atom_id res chain seq x y z
N MET A 1 -12.42 -19.34 -2.92
CA MET A 1 -11.13 -18.58 -2.95
C MET A 1 -11.34 -17.24 -2.27
N LYS A 2 -10.34 -16.68 -1.59
CA LYS A 2 -10.46 -15.38 -0.93
C LYS A 2 -9.83 -14.29 -1.81
N PRO A 3 -10.53 -13.18 -2.09
CA PRO A 3 -9.94 -12.03 -2.76
C PRO A 3 -8.84 -11.41 -1.90
N GLY A 4 -7.95 -10.66 -2.53
CA GLY A 4 -6.83 -10.00 -1.88
C GLY A 4 -6.49 -8.67 -2.51
N TYR A 5 -5.84 -7.82 -1.74
CA TYR A 5 -5.40 -6.50 -2.16
C TYR A 5 -3.91 -6.37 -1.98
N ILE A 6 -3.23 -5.79 -2.97
CA ILE A 6 -1.93 -5.16 -2.75
C ILE A 6 -2.15 -3.68 -2.50
N TYR A 7 -1.25 -3.06 -1.75
CA TYR A 7 -1.33 -1.63 -1.50
C TYR A 7 0.06 -1.02 -1.34
N ILE A 8 0.15 0.29 -1.59
CA ILE A 8 1.35 1.08 -1.34
C ILE A 8 1.01 2.20 -0.35
N LEU A 9 1.74 2.22 0.76
CA LEU A 9 1.72 3.31 1.74
C LEU A 9 2.94 4.21 1.55
N THR A 10 2.78 5.47 1.92
CA THR A 10 3.89 6.41 2.04
C THR A 10 3.72 7.33 3.24
N ASN A 11 4.74 8.16 3.49
CA ASN A 11 4.68 9.21 4.50
C ASN A 11 4.15 10.52 3.90
N LYS A 12 3.91 11.52 4.76
CA LYS A 12 3.46 12.86 4.36
C LYS A 12 4.25 13.48 3.18
N ASN A 13 5.54 13.19 3.09
CA ASN A 13 6.45 13.77 2.09
C ASN A 13 6.67 12.86 0.87
N ASN A 14 5.95 11.75 0.75
CA ASN A 14 6.06 10.75 -0.32
C ASN A 14 7.47 10.15 -0.52
N THR A 15 8.35 10.21 0.50
CA THR A 15 9.77 9.82 0.35
C THR A 15 10.03 8.33 0.55
N THR A 16 9.22 7.65 1.37
CA THR A 16 9.38 6.21 1.64
C THR A 16 8.15 5.46 1.17
N LEU A 17 8.35 4.39 0.40
CA LEU A 17 7.24 3.54 -0.07
C LEU A 17 7.27 2.20 0.68
N TYR A 18 6.11 1.76 1.13
CA TYR A 18 5.91 0.44 1.71
C TYR A 18 4.86 -0.30 0.90
N VAL A 19 5.20 -1.52 0.47
CA VAL A 19 4.29 -2.40 -0.29
C VAL A 19 3.82 -3.52 0.63
N GLY A 20 2.51 -3.70 0.72
CA GLY A 20 1.89 -4.76 1.53
C GLY A 20 0.77 -5.47 0.79
N VAL A 21 0.32 -6.56 1.41
CA VAL A 21 -0.81 -7.37 0.95
C VAL A 21 -1.77 -7.65 2.12
N THR A 22 -3.08 -7.71 1.84
CA THR A 22 -4.11 -8.00 2.84
C THR A 22 -5.38 -8.54 2.18
N ALA A 23 -6.19 -9.29 2.92
CA ALA A 23 -7.56 -9.63 2.49
C ALA A 23 -8.58 -8.54 2.90
N TYR A 24 -8.21 -7.67 3.83
CA TYR A 24 -9.05 -6.66 4.47
C TYR A 24 -8.32 -5.32 4.35
N LEU A 25 -8.59 -4.58 3.26
CA LEU A 25 -7.83 -3.38 2.93
C LEU A 25 -8.09 -2.26 3.92
N LYS A 26 -9.36 -1.87 4.11
CA LYS A 26 -9.76 -0.75 4.98
C LYS A 26 -9.24 -0.92 6.40
N GLU A 27 -9.43 -2.09 7.00
CA GLU A 27 -9.00 -2.44 8.35
C GLU A 27 -7.48 -2.39 8.48
N ARG A 28 -6.74 -2.90 7.47
CA ARG A 28 -5.28 -2.89 7.50
C ARG A 28 -4.73 -1.47 7.39
N ILE A 29 -5.32 -0.62 6.55
CA ILE A 29 -4.88 0.77 6.41
C ILE A 29 -5.20 1.54 7.69
N LEU A 30 -6.36 1.31 8.32
CA LEU A 30 -6.70 1.88 9.62
C LEU A 30 -5.67 1.49 10.69
N GLN A 31 -5.25 0.21 10.76
CA GLN A 31 -4.20 -0.23 11.69
C GLN A 31 -2.86 0.51 11.49
N HIS A 32 -2.48 0.84 10.24
CA HIS A 32 -1.28 1.64 9.97
C HIS A 32 -1.45 3.09 10.39
N LYS A 33 -2.62 3.69 10.12
CA LYS A 33 -2.97 5.05 10.57
C LYS A 33 -2.96 5.20 12.09
N GLU A 34 -3.51 4.20 12.79
CA GLU A 34 -3.55 4.15 14.25
C GLU A 34 -2.23 3.65 14.88
N LYS A 35 -1.26 3.25 14.05
CA LYS A 35 0.04 2.70 14.48
C LYS A 35 -0.10 1.55 15.49
N HIS A 36 -1.03 0.64 15.21
CA HIS A 36 -1.40 -0.46 16.10
C HIS A 36 -0.19 -1.30 16.57
N ASP A 37 0.83 -1.45 15.72
CA ASP A 37 2.15 -1.96 16.11
C ASP A 37 3.21 -0.85 16.05
N LEU A 38 3.51 -0.25 17.20
CA LEU A 38 4.51 0.82 17.34
C LEU A 38 5.94 0.38 16.99
N LYS A 39 6.23 -0.93 16.97
CA LYS A 39 7.55 -1.46 16.61
C LYS A 39 7.69 -1.72 15.10
N SER A 40 6.59 -1.63 14.36
CA SER A 40 6.59 -1.87 12.92
C SER A 40 7.35 -0.78 12.15
N PHE A 41 7.85 -1.16 10.97
CA PHE A 41 8.49 -0.23 10.04
C PHE A 41 7.54 0.91 9.63
N THR A 42 6.28 0.60 9.37
CA THR A 42 5.29 1.61 8.96
C THR A 42 5.02 2.61 10.07
N ALA A 43 4.90 2.17 11.33
CA ALA A 43 4.78 3.08 12.48
C ALA A 43 6.03 3.94 12.67
N ARG A 44 7.23 3.36 12.59
CA ARG A 44 8.51 4.09 12.75
C ARG A 44 8.69 5.22 11.73
N TYR A 45 8.25 5.01 10.49
CA TYR A 45 8.45 5.97 9.39
C TYR A 45 7.19 6.76 9.02
N ASN A 46 6.12 6.66 9.83
CA ASN A 46 4.81 7.28 9.56
C ASN A 46 4.29 6.97 8.15
N LEU A 47 4.28 5.68 7.79
CA LEU A 47 3.78 5.20 6.50
C LEU A 47 2.31 4.85 6.66
N ASP A 48 1.45 5.87 6.65
CA ASP A 48 0.02 5.79 6.97
C ASP A 48 -0.87 6.42 5.88
N LYS A 49 -0.27 6.92 4.80
CA LYS A 49 -0.95 7.51 3.65
C LYS A 49 -1.10 6.48 2.54
N LEU A 50 -2.33 6.08 2.21
CA LEU A 50 -2.60 5.13 1.14
C LEU A 50 -2.57 5.84 -0.21
N VAL A 51 -1.62 5.47 -1.07
CA VAL A 51 -1.46 6.14 -2.37
C VAL A 51 -1.77 5.25 -3.57
N TYR A 52 -1.91 3.94 -3.34
CA TYR A 52 -2.22 2.98 -4.39
C TYR A 52 -2.75 1.67 -3.81
N HIS A 53 -3.67 1.01 -4.52
CA HIS A 53 -4.07 -0.37 -4.26
C HIS A 53 -4.57 -1.07 -5.53
N GLU A 54 -4.41 -2.40 -5.60
CA GLU A 54 -5.00 -3.26 -6.65
C GLU A 54 -5.81 -4.37 -5.98
N ALA A 55 -7.01 -4.62 -6.48
CA ALA A 55 -7.84 -5.75 -6.06
C ALA A 55 -7.57 -6.96 -6.96
N HIS A 56 -7.46 -8.14 -6.35
CA HIS A 56 -7.29 -9.41 -7.05
C HIS A 56 -8.34 -10.42 -6.60
N GLN A 57 -8.82 -11.24 -7.54
CA GLN A 57 -9.80 -12.29 -7.28
C GLN A 57 -9.25 -13.37 -6.33
N MET A 58 -7.93 -13.57 -6.34
CA MET A 58 -7.23 -14.51 -5.48
C MET A 58 -6.11 -13.83 -4.69
N ILE A 59 -6.02 -14.12 -3.39
CA ILE A 59 -4.91 -13.65 -2.55
C ILE A 59 -3.53 -14.08 -3.08
N GLY A 60 -3.45 -15.21 -3.78
CA GLY A 60 -2.22 -15.68 -4.43
C GLY A 60 -1.70 -14.70 -5.48
N ASP A 61 -2.60 -14.13 -6.28
CA ASP A 61 -2.25 -13.15 -7.31
C ASP A 61 -1.77 -11.84 -6.68
N ALA A 62 -2.45 -11.40 -5.61
CA ALA A 62 -2.01 -10.24 -4.84
C ALA A 62 -0.61 -10.47 -4.23
N ILE A 63 -0.33 -11.65 -3.69
CA ILE A 63 1.02 -11.98 -3.17
C ILE A 63 2.07 -11.98 -4.29
N ALA A 64 1.75 -12.54 -5.46
CA ALA A 64 2.65 -12.53 -6.61
C ALA A 64 2.95 -11.10 -7.07
N ARG A 65 1.92 -10.26 -7.13
CA ARG A 65 2.03 -8.84 -7.48
C ARG A 65 2.84 -8.06 -6.44
N GLU A 66 2.63 -8.32 -5.15
CA GLU A 66 3.42 -7.72 -4.07
C GLU A 66 4.92 -8.03 -4.23
N LYS A 67 5.26 -9.30 -4.52
CA LYS A 67 6.66 -9.72 -4.79
C LYS A 67 7.25 -9.01 -6.01
N GLN A 68 6.49 -8.93 -7.10
CA GLN A 68 6.90 -8.22 -8.31
C GLN A 68 7.20 -6.73 -7.99
N LEU A 69 6.30 -6.06 -7.27
CA LEU A 69 6.47 -4.67 -6.90
C LEU A 69 7.67 -4.48 -5.97
N LYS A 70 7.87 -5.33 -4.96
CA LYS A 70 9.04 -5.29 -4.07
C LYS A 70 10.36 -5.47 -4.81
N GLY A 71 10.40 -6.34 -5.82
CA GLY A 71 11.58 -6.57 -6.67
C GLY A 71 11.83 -5.49 -7.73
N GLY A 72 10.83 -4.70 -8.10
CA GLY A 72 10.96 -3.63 -9.09
C GLY A 72 11.68 -2.38 -8.57
N SER A 73 11.94 -1.42 -9.46
CA SER A 73 12.58 -0.15 -9.10
C SER A 73 11.64 0.81 -8.38
N ARG A 74 12.17 1.87 -7.76
CA ARG A 74 11.35 2.95 -7.20
C ARG A 74 10.60 3.70 -8.31
N ALA A 75 11.27 4.00 -9.42
CA ALA A 75 10.67 4.70 -10.55
C ALA A 75 9.44 3.97 -11.11
N GLN A 76 9.47 2.63 -11.19
CA GLN A 76 8.31 1.83 -11.62
C GLN A 76 7.12 1.96 -10.67
N LYS A 77 7.37 1.96 -9.34
CA LYS A 77 6.30 2.16 -8.35
C LYS A 77 5.73 3.58 -8.41
N THR A 78 6.59 4.58 -8.56
CA THR A 78 6.18 5.98 -8.75
C THR A 78 5.31 6.14 -9.98
N GLY A 79 5.73 5.64 -11.14
CA GLY A 79 4.92 5.70 -12.37
C GLY A 79 3.58 4.96 -12.24
N LEU A 80 3.55 3.85 -11.49
CA LEU A 80 2.30 3.13 -11.20
C LEU A 80 1.34 3.96 -10.33
N ILE A 81 1.85 4.58 -9.26
CA ILE A 81 1.07 5.47 -8.40
C ILE A 81 0.54 6.64 -9.23
N GLU A 82 1.41 7.33 -9.96
CA GLU A 82 1.06 8.53 -10.72
C GLU A 82 0.10 8.26 -11.88
N SER A 83 0.05 7.03 -12.41
CA SER A 83 -0.91 6.65 -13.45
C SER A 83 -2.38 6.66 -13.00
N VAL A 84 -2.63 6.59 -11.69
CA VAL A 84 -3.99 6.59 -11.11
C VAL A 84 -4.20 7.66 -10.04
N ASN A 85 -3.12 8.17 -9.45
CA ASN A 85 -3.11 9.10 -8.33
C ASN A 85 -1.94 10.09 -8.47
N SER A 86 -1.99 10.93 -9.51
CA SER A 86 -0.94 11.90 -9.84
C SER A 86 -0.69 12.95 -8.75
N GLU A 87 -1.72 13.29 -7.97
CA GLU A 87 -1.64 14.23 -6.85
C GLU A 87 -1.18 13.55 -5.55
N TRP A 88 -0.94 12.24 -5.57
CA TRP A 88 -0.58 11.46 -4.39
C TRP A 88 -1.56 11.69 -3.25
N LEU A 89 -2.86 11.71 -3.50
CA LEU A 89 -3.88 11.85 -2.46
C LEU A 89 -3.89 10.60 -1.56
N ASP A 90 -4.36 10.79 -0.32
CA ASP A 90 -4.64 9.67 0.57
C ASP A 90 -5.98 9.04 0.17
N LEU A 91 -5.93 7.87 -0.46
CA LEU A 91 -7.09 7.18 -1.03
C LEU A 91 -7.94 6.49 0.04
N PHE A 92 -7.59 6.61 1.33
CA PHE A 92 -8.31 5.91 2.39
C PHE A 92 -9.80 6.29 2.48
N GLU A 93 -10.14 7.55 2.22
CA GLU A 93 -11.54 8.03 2.26
C GLU A 93 -12.38 7.48 1.08
N GLU A 94 -11.72 6.96 0.04
CA GLU A 94 -12.36 6.36 -1.14
C GLU A 94 -12.56 4.84 -1.01
N LEU A 95 -12.17 4.24 0.13
CA LEU A 95 -12.27 2.81 0.43
C LEU A 95 -13.61 2.33 0.99
#